data_AF-A0A6P1VNF6-F1
#
_entry.id   AF-A0A6P1VNF6-F1
#
_cell.length_a   1.000
_cell.length_b   1.000
_cell.length_c   1.000
_cell.angle_alpha   90.00
_cell.angle_beta   90.00
_cell.angle_gamma   90.00
#
_symmetry.space_group_name_H-M   'P 1'
#
loop_
_entity.id
_entity.type
_entity.pdbx_description
1 polymer ?
#
loop_
_entity_poly.entity_id
_entity_poly.type
_entity_poly.pdbx_seq_one_letter_code
_entity_poly.pdbx_strand_id
1 'polypeptide(L)'
;MRITETEYNNSVAKEFEKIINAPDNSEFNLWFEYDLFCQVNMWFVISIINSLPIKKKVFAVYTSYLDKTSKQFWNGFGPANSDELKVCYANRIPLSEADINLGQQLWKAYKNGNLDELTNLSKHQSFVFPYLQEVVKAHIDRFPKDGTTGRPEKVIEDITKNISTDFYKVFTEFWNRESIYGFGDIQLKSLYDKVMLYR
;
A
#
# COMPACT_ATOMS: atom_id res chain seq x y z
N MET A 1 -15.53 -10.29 9.78
CA MET A 1 -16.89 -9.71 9.77
C MET A 1 -17.22 -9.34 8.33
N ARG A 2 -18.33 -9.81 7.77
CA ARG A 2 -18.76 -9.38 6.42
C ARG A 2 -19.57 -8.09 6.59
N ILE A 3 -19.11 -7.02 5.96
CA ILE A 3 -19.83 -5.74 5.91
C ILE A 3 -21.01 -5.92 4.95
N THR A 4 -22.20 -5.45 5.33
CA THR A 4 -23.37 -5.45 4.43
C THR A 4 -23.20 -4.41 3.33
N GLU A 5 -23.93 -4.56 2.22
CA GLU A 5 -23.90 -3.56 1.13
C GLU A 5 -24.29 -2.15 1.63
N THR A 6 -25.28 -2.06 2.51
CA THR A 6 -25.72 -0.79 3.12
C THR A 6 -24.63 -0.16 3.98
N GLU A 7 -23.95 -0.93 4.82
CA GLU A 7 -22.83 -0.43 5.63
C GLU A 7 -21.66 -0.01 4.75
N TYR A 8 -21.34 -0.78 3.71
CA TYR A 8 -20.31 -0.41 2.74
C TYR A 8 -20.64 0.92 2.04
N ASN A 9 -21.88 1.07 1.56
CA ASN A 9 -22.30 2.29 0.89
C ASN A 9 -22.23 3.51 1.81
N ASN A 10 -22.65 3.36 3.07
CA ASN A 10 -22.67 4.46 4.02
C ASN A 10 -21.28 4.83 4.55
N SER A 11 -20.39 3.86 4.74
CA SER A 11 -19.08 4.09 5.36
C SER A 11 -17.92 4.23 4.37
N VAL A 12 -18.07 3.75 3.14
CA VAL A 12 -16.98 3.71 2.14
C VAL A 12 -17.38 4.41 0.84
N ALA A 13 -18.48 4.04 0.20
CA ALA A 13 -18.82 4.58 -1.12
C ALA A 13 -19.01 6.11 -1.10
N LYS A 14 -19.68 6.63 -0.06
CA LYS A 14 -19.87 8.07 0.16
C LYS A 14 -18.56 8.85 0.33
N GLU A 15 -17.49 8.23 0.81
CA GLU A 15 -16.19 8.90 0.91
C GLU A 15 -15.56 9.11 -0.48
N PHE A 16 -15.75 8.17 -1.41
CA PHE A 16 -15.34 8.37 -2.81
C PHE A 16 -16.19 9.42 -3.52
N GLU A 17 -17.49 9.53 -3.21
CA GLU A 17 -18.35 10.59 -3.75
C GLU A 17 -17.84 11.99 -3.37
N LYS A 18 -17.24 12.17 -2.19
CA LYS A 18 -16.62 13.45 -1.82
C LYS A 18 -15.45 13.82 -2.73
N ILE A 19 -14.65 12.84 -3.15
CA ILE A 19 -13.54 13.05 -4.09
C ILE A 19 -14.10 13.39 -5.48
N ILE A 20 -15.10 12.64 -5.94
CA ILE A 20 -15.71 12.82 -7.26
C ILE A 20 -16.37 14.19 -7.40
N ASN A 21 -17.01 14.67 -6.33
CA ASN A 21 -17.71 15.95 -6.30
C ASN A 21 -16.86 17.11 -5.74
N ALA A 22 -15.53 16.94 -5.70
CA ALA A 22 -14.63 17.98 -5.21
C ALA A 22 -14.75 19.28 -6.04
N PRO A 23 -14.87 20.46 -5.41
CA PRO A 23 -14.93 21.75 -6.12
C PRO A 23 -13.67 22.07 -6.92
N ASP A 24 -13.80 23.00 -7.88
CA ASP A 24 -12.64 23.50 -8.62
C ASP A 24 -11.60 24.14 -7.68
N ASN A 25 -10.31 23.95 -7.99
CA ASN A 25 -9.16 24.37 -7.17
C ASN A 25 -9.02 23.64 -5.82
N SER A 26 -9.61 22.45 -5.67
CA SER A 26 -9.45 21.61 -4.48
C SER A 26 -7.99 21.18 -4.26
N GLU A 27 -7.61 21.03 -2.98
CA GLU A 27 -6.35 20.45 -2.56
C GLU A 27 -6.57 19.04 -1.98
N PHE A 28 -5.86 18.05 -2.51
CA PHE A 28 -5.89 16.67 -2.06
C PHE A 28 -4.57 16.35 -1.33
N ASN A 29 -4.67 15.97 -0.06
CA ASN A 29 -3.54 15.52 0.75
C ASN A 29 -3.68 14.02 0.98
N LEU A 30 -2.83 13.23 0.32
CA LEU A 30 -2.88 11.78 0.28
C LEU A 30 -2.01 11.19 1.41
N TRP A 31 -2.65 10.84 2.52
CA TRP A 31 -1.99 10.22 3.67
C TRP A 31 -1.87 8.71 3.47
N PHE A 32 -0.69 8.24 3.08
CA PHE A 32 -0.41 6.82 2.83
C PHE A 32 0.96 6.44 3.37
N GLU A 33 1.13 5.17 3.73
CA GLU A 33 2.41 4.61 4.16
C GLU A 33 3.19 4.07 2.95
N TYR A 34 4.44 3.66 3.18
CA TYR A 34 5.32 3.22 2.09
C TYR A 34 5.06 1.78 1.63
N ASP A 35 4.30 0.98 2.38
CA ASP A 35 4.08 -0.43 2.08
C ASP A 35 3.22 -0.64 0.81
N LEU A 36 3.26 -1.86 0.28
CA LEU A 36 2.55 -2.23 -0.94
C LEU A 36 1.05 -2.01 -0.86
N PHE A 37 0.41 -2.30 0.27
CA PHE A 37 -1.02 -2.12 0.43
C PHE A 37 -1.40 -0.64 0.36
N CYS A 38 -0.68 0.23 1.07
CA CYS A 38 -0.89 1.68 1.01
C CYS A 38 -0.60 2.24 -0.38
N GLN A 39 0.49 1.84 -1.02
CA GLN A 39 0.86 2.35 -2.35
C GLN A 39 -0.18 1.98 -3.43
N VAL A 40 -0.69 0.74 -3.42
CA VAL A 40 -1.74 0.33 -4.36
C VAL A 40 -3.01 1.16 -4.19
N ASN A 41 -3.42 1.42 -2.94
CA ASN A 41 -4.58 2.27 -2.66
C ASN A 41 -4.33 3.72 -3.08
N MET A 42 -3.11 4.23 -2.90
CA MET A 42 -2.73 5.56 -3.37
C MET A 42 -2.81 5.66 -4.89
N TRP A 43 -2.32 4.66 -5.65
CA TRP A 43 -2.43 4.64 -7.11
C TRP A 43 -3.88 4.65 -7.57
N PHE A 44 -4.74 3.90 -6.90
CA PHE A 44 -6.19 3.91 -7.16
C PHE A 44 -6.78 5.31 -6.93
N VAL A 45 -6.52 5.94 -5.79
CA VAL A 45 -7.02 7.29 -5.48
C VAL A 45 -6.50 8.34 -6.47
N ILE A 46 -5.22 8.27 -6.85
CA ILE A 46 -4.64 9.13 -7.89
C ILE A 46 -5.39 8.94 -9.22
N SER A 47 -5.74 7.70 -9.58
CA SER A 47 -6.49 7.43 -10.82
C SER A 47 -7.88 8.08 -10.83
N ILE A 48 -8.55 8.14 -9.67
CA ILE A 48 -9.83 8.85 -9.51
C ILE A 48 -9.60 10.35 -9.66
N ILE A 49 -8.65 10.90 -8.89
CA ILE A 49 -8.35 12.34 -8.88
C ILE A 49 -7.96 12.83 -10.28
N ASN A 50 -7.18 12.04 -11.02
CA ASN A 50 -6.77 12.39 -12.38
C ASN A 50 -7.97 12.51 -13.34
N SER A 51 -9.02 11.72 -13.13
CA SER A 51 -10.23 11.75 -13.98
C SER A 51 -11.12 12.98 -13.77
N LEU A 52 -10.91 13.75 -12.69
CA LEU A 52 -11.76 14.89 -12.36
C LEU A 52 -11.50 16.06 -13.34
N PRO A 53 -12.53 16.66 -13.95
CA PRO A 53 -12.37 17.79 -14.87
C PRO A 53 -12.24 19.14 -14.11
N ILE A 54 -11.37 19.17 -13.10
CA ILE A 54 -11.13 20.34 -12.22
C ILE A 54 -9.65 20.67 -12.14
N LYS A 55 -9.35 21.94 -11.86
CA LYS A 55 -8.05 22.37 -11.34
C LYS A 55 -7.89 21.82 -9.92
N LYS A 56 -6.69 21.34 -9.61
CA LYS A 56 -6.42 20.64 -8.36
C LYS A 56 -4.94 20.71 -8.00
N LYS A 57 -4.65 20.64 -6.72
CA LYS A 57 -3.31 20.37 -6.18
C LYS A 57 -3.36 19.05 -5.47
N VAL A 58 -2.35 18.21 -5.68
CA VAL A 58 -2.28 16.90 -5.05
C VAL A 58 -0.93 16.79 -4.35
N PHE A 59 -0.95 16.30 -3.11
CA PHE A 59 0.23 16.13 -2.29
C PHE A 59 0.25 14.71 -1.72
N ALA A 60 1.44 14.11 -1.67
CA ALA A 60 1.69 12.91 -0.90
C ALA A 60 2.13 13.28 0.52
N VAL A 61 1.54 12.65 1.52
CA VAL A 61 1.92 12.79 2.92
C VAL A 61 2.34 11.41 3.42
N TYR A 62 3.63 11.29 3.72
CA TYR A 62 4.25 10.06 4.23
C TYR A 62 4.69 10.22 5.68
N THR A 63 5.07 9.10 6.30
CA THR A 63 5.66 9.02 7.65
C THR A 63 7.10 9.58 7.69
N SER A 64 7.29 10.83 7.24
CA SER A 64 8.61 11.47 7.05
C SER A 64 9.39 11.69 8.35
N TYR A 65 8.75 11.48 9.50
CA TYR A 65 9.39 11.53 10.81
C TYR A 65 10.18 10.25 11.14
N LEU A 66 10.01 9.18 10.35
CA LEU A 66 10.72 7.91 10.48
C LEU A 66 11.77 7.76 9.38
N ASP A 67 12.91 7.20 9.73
CA ASP A 67 13.92 6.73 8.78
C ASP A 67 13.77 5.23 8.48
N LYS A 68 14.42 4.75 7.40
CA LYS A 68 14.32 3.37 6.90
C LYS A 68 14.85 2.30 7.88
N THR A 69 15.59 2.70 8.92
CA THR A 69 16.08 1.81 9.98
C THR A 69 15.05 1.59 11.10
N SER A 70 13.99 2.41 11.14
CA SER A 70 12.88 2.23 12.07
C SER A 70 12.12 0.94 11.80
N LYS A 71 11.82 0.18 12.86
CA LYS A 71 10.93 -0.99 12.78
C LYS A 71 9.50 -0.63 12.36
N GLN A 72 9.12 0.64 12.54
CA GLN A 72 7.79 1.17 12.20
C GLN A 72 7.77 1.84 10.81
N PHE A 73 8.87 1.75 10.06
CA PHE A 73 9.03 2.49 8.82
C PHE A 73 7.88 2.29 7.82
N TRP A 74 7.37 1.06 7.73
CA TRP A 74 6.28 0.69 6.83
C TRP A 74 4.87 0.90 7.41
N ASN A 75 4.71 1.14 8.72
CA ASN A 75 3.41 1.28 9.41
C ASN A 75 3.40 2.39 10.48
N GLY A 76 3.98 3.54 10.14
CA GLY A 76 4.25 4.62 11.07
C GLY A 76 3.06 5.48 11.48
N PHE A 77 1.95 5.55 10.73
CA PHE A 77 0.88 6.49 11.10
C PHE A 77 0.10 6.06 12.35
N GLY A 78 -0.05 4.76 12.61
CA GLY A 78 -0.75 4.25 13.79
C GLY A 78 -0.20 4.77 15.13
N PRO A 79 1.12 4.68 15.37
CA PRO A 79 1.74 5.19 16.60
C PRO A 79 2.05 6.70 16.59
N ALA A 80 1.87 7.41 15.47
CA ALA A 80 2.29 8.80 15.34
C ALA A 80 1.51 9.75 16.26
N ASN A 81 2.22 10.63 16.95
CA ASN A 81 1.62 11.69 17.76
C ASN A 81 1.32 12.96 16.95
N SER A 82 0.63 13.92 17.56
CA SER A 82 0.21 15.16 16.87
C SER A 82 1.36 15.96 16.26
N ASP A 83 2.51 16.04 16.92
CA ASP A 83 3.65 16.81 16.42
C ASP A 83 4.35 16.08 15.27
N GLU A 84 4.43 14.75 15.32
CA GLU A 84 4.92 13.92 14.21
C GLU A 84 4.03 14.05 12.96
N LEU A 85 2.71 14.07 13.14
CA LEU A 85 1.77 14.29 12.03
C LEU A 85 1.91 15.70 11.42
N LYS A 86 2.16 16.73 12.23
CA LYS A 86 2.46 18.09 11.73
C LYS A 86 3.74 18.10 10.89
N VAL A 87 4.78 17.38 11.33
CA VAL A 87 6.02 17.22 10.54
C VAL A 87 5.72 16.56 9.20
N CYS A 88 4.95 15.47 9.19
CA CYS A 88 4.55 14.79 7.95
C CYS A 88 3.81 15.74 6.99
N TYR A 89 2.84 16.50 7.50
CA TYR A 89 2.08 17.45 6.69
C TYR A 89 2.92 18.62 6.17
N ALA A 90 3.87 19.11 6.97
CA ALA A 90 4.79 20.17 6.57
C ALA A 90 5.74 19.69 5.46
N ASN A 91 6.13 18.41 5.47
CA ASN A 91 7.02 17.78 4.51
C ASN A 91 6.30 17.13 3.31
N ARG A 92 5.01 17.43 3.11
CA ARG A 92 4.23 16.85 2.00
C ARG A 92 4.83 17.18 0.64
N ILE A 93 4.75 16.22 -0.27
CA ILE A 93 5.40 16.29 -1.58
C ILE A 93 4.35 16.63 -2.64
N PRO A 94 4.46 17.74 -3.39
CA PRO A 94 3.53 18.03 -4.48
C PRO A 94 3.69 17.02 -5.61
N LEU A 95 2.58 16.53 -6.15
CA LEU A 95 2.57 15.67 -7.34
C LEU A 95 2.60 16.54 -8.60
N SER A 96 3.55 16.27 -9.50
CA SER A 96 3.53 16.81 -10.86
C SER A 96 2.51 16.06 -11.74
N GLU A 97 2.22 16.59 -12.93
CA GLU A 97 1.40 15.87 -13.92
C GLU A 97 2.02 14.52 -14.31
N ALA A 98 3.35 14.43 -14.34
CA ALA A 98 4.07 13.18 -14.60
C ALA A 98 3.85 12.16 -13.48
N ASP A 99 3.85 12.58 -12.21
CA ASP A 99 3.58 11.70 -11.07
C ASP A 99 2.13 11.21 -11.07
N ILE A 100 1.18 12.08 -11.40
CA ILE A 100 -0.24 11.74 -11.51
C ILE A 100 -0.45 10.70 -12.63
N ASN A 101 0.16 10.92 -13.80
CA ASN A 101 0.10 9.98 -14.91
C ASN A 101 0.78 8.64 -14.57
N LEU A 102 1.92 8.68 -13.87
CA LEU A 102 2.60 7.47 -13.39
C LEU A 102 1.69 6.69 -12.43
N GLY A 103 1.05 7.36 -11.46
CA GLY A 103 0.10 6.72 -10.53
C GLY A 103 -1.08 6.06 -11.24
N GLN A 104 -1.65 6.71 -12.27
CA GLN A 104 -2.71 6.11 -13.09
C GLN A 104 -2.24 4.87 -13.85
N GLN A 105 -1.05 4.91 -14.46
CA GLN A 105 -0.48 3.77 -15.18
C GLN A 105 -0.19 2.59 -14.24
N LEU A 106 0.37 2.87 -13.06
CA LEU A 106 0.61 1.88 -12.01
C LEU A 106 -0.70 1.21 -11.58
N TRP A 107 -1.76 1.99 -11.33
CA TRP A 107 -3.07 1.44 -11.01
C TRP A 107 -3.62 0.56 -12.13
N LYS A 108 -3.55 1.02 -13.39
CA LYS A 108 -4.01 0.26 -14.56
C LYS A 108 -3.27 -1.07 -14.70
N ALA A 109 -1.94 -1.06 -14.55
CA ALA A 109 -1.12 -2.26 -14.64
C ALA A 109 -1.44 -3.23 -13.49
N TYR A 110 -1.54 -2.73 -12.26
CA TYR A 110 -1.92 -3.53 -11.08
C TYR A 110 -3.29 -4.18 -11.24
N LYS A 111 -4.33 -3.40 -11.61
CA LYS A 111 -5.70 -3.89 -11.80
C LYS A 111 -5.79 -4.98 -12.86
N ASN A 112 -4.95 -4.91 -13.90
CA ASN A 112 -4.92 -5.89 -14.98
C ASN A 112 -3.97 -7.07 -14.72
N GLY A 113 -3.30 -7.12 -13.56
CA GLY A 113 -2.32 -8.16 -13.24
C GLY A 113 -1.07 -8.14 -14.14
N ASN A 114 -0.75 -7.00 -14.76
CA ASN A 114 0.38 -6.90 -15.68
C ASN A 114 1.69 -6.63 -14.93
N LEU A 115 2.34 -7.70 -14.49
CA LEU A 115 3.59 -7.64 -13.72
C LEU A 115 4.77 -7.07 -14.53
N ASP A 116 4.83 -7.34 -15.83
CA ASP A 116 5.92 -6.84 -16.69
C ASP A 116 5.81 -5.32 -16.86
N GLU A 117 4.58 -4.80 -17.01
CA GLU A 117 4.33 -3.36 -17.06
C GLU A 117 4.64 -2.69 -15.72
N LEU A 118 4.21 -3.26 -14.59
CA LEU A 118 4.60 -2.74 -13.27
C LEU A 118 6.12 -2.68 -13.11
N THR A 119 6.84 -3.70 -13.58
CA THR A 119 8.31 -3.75 -13.54
C THR A 119 8.94 -2.64 -14.39
N ASN A 120 8.34 -2.30 -15.52
CA ASN A 120 8.83 -1.22 -16.36
C ASN A 120 8.52 0.15 -15.77
N LEU A 121 7.30 0.36 -15.29
CA LEU A 121 6.87 1.60 -14.64
C LEU A 121 7.72 1.89 -13.40
N SER A 122 8.08 0.87 -12.60
CA SER A 122 8.87 1.06 -11.38
C SER A 122 10.29 1.57 -11.59
N LYS A 123 10.81 1.50 -12.82
CA LYS A 123 12.13 2.06 -13.18
C LYS A 123 12.11 3.59 -13.27
N HIS A 124 10.94 4.20 -13.39
CA HIS A 124 10.81 5.66 -13.44
C HIS A 124 11.09 6.25 -12.06
N GLN A 125 12.04 7.19 -11.99
CA GLN A 125 12.32 7.91 -10.76
C GLN A 125 11.23 8.93 -10.48
N SER A 126 10.69 8.90 -9.27
CA SER A 126 9.71 9.87 -8.78
C SER A 126 9.97 10.15 -7.30
N PHE A 127 10.01 11.43 -6.95
CA PHE A 127 10.10 11.83 -5.54
C PHE A 127 8.83 11.50 -4.76
N VAL A 128 7.69 11.35 -5.46
CA VAL A 128 6.41 10.95 -4.87
C VAL A 128 6.43 9.45 -4.56
N PHE A 129 7.08 8.62 -5.37
CA PHE A 129 7.15 7.17 -5.16
C PHE A 129 8.60 6.71 -4.87
N PRO A 130 9.18 7.08 -3.71
CA PRO A 130 10.60 6.87 -3.43
C PRO A 130 11.02 5.41 -3.33
N TYR A 131 10.09 4.50 -3.05
CA TYR A 131 10.34 3.05 -2.89
C TYR A 131 9.57 2.20 -3.92
N LEU A 132 9.27 2.80 -5.08
CA LEU A 132 8.43 2.17 -6.09
C LEU A 132 8.97 0.81 -6.56
N GLN A 133 10.30 0.70 -6.71
CA GLN A 133 10.95 -0.54 -7.12
C GLN A 133 10.80 -1.63 -6.07
N GLU A 134 11.04 -1.32 -4.80
CA GLU A 134 10.91 -2.28 -3.70
C GLU A 134 9.47 -2.76 -3.55
N VAL A 135 8.51 -1.84 -3.63
CA VAL A 135 7.07 -2.15 -3.52
C VAL A 135 6.58 -3.01 -4.68
N VAL A 136 6.96 -2.65 -5.91
CA VAL A 136 6.61 -3.47 -7.09
C VAL A 136 7.29 -4.83 -7.02
N LYS A 137 8.55 -4.89 -6.57
CA LYS A 137 9.24 -6.17 -6.35
C LYS A 137 8.50 -7.03 -5.32
N ALA A 138 8.05 -6.45 -4.20
CA ALA A 138 7.23 -7.18 -3.24
C ALA A 138 5.97 -7.74 -3.91
N HIS A 139 5.27 -6.95 -4.73
CA HIS A 139 4.10 -7.45 -5.46
C HIS A 139 4.43 -8.64 -6.38
N ILE A 140 5.53 -8.58 -7.12
CA ILE A 140 5.98 -9.66 -8.01
C ILE A 140 6.38 -10.91 -7.20
N ASP A 141 7.07 -10.73 -6.07
CA ASP A 141 7.51 -11.83 -5.21
C ASP A 141 6.31 -12.61 -4.61
N ARG A 142 5.08 -12.07 -4.63
CA ARG A 142 3.85 -12.79 -4.28
C ARG A 142 3.44 -13.83 -5.34
N PHE A 143 3.87 -13.64 -6.59
CA PHE A 143 3.44 -14.44 -7.73
C PHE A 143 4.64 -14.88 -8.60
N PRO A 144 5.48 -15.82 -8.11
CA PRO A 144 6.60 -16.34 -8.89
C PRO A 144 6.15 -16.94 -10.23
N LYS A 145 6.87 -16.62 -11.32
CA LYS A 145 6.54 -17.08 -12.69
C LYS A 145 6.71 -18.58 -12.88
N ASP A 146 7.53 -19.23 -12.05
CA ASP A 146 7.82 -20.67 -12.10
C ASP A 146 6.78 -21.53 -11.36
N GLY A 147 5.72 -20.92 -10.83
CA GLY A 147 4.68 -21.61 -10.07
C GLY A 147 5.11 -22.02 -8.66
N THR A 148 6.30 -21.61 -8.21
CA THR A 148 6.71 -21.84 -6.83
C THR A 148 5.92 -20.98 -5.85
N THR A 149 5.93 -21.40 -4.58
CA THR A 149 5.28 -20.67 -3.49
C THR A 149 5.76 -19.22 -3.43
N GLY A 150 4.83 -18.28 -3.26
CA GLY A 150 5.13 -16.86 -3.09
C GLY A 150 6.01 -16.59 -1.87
N ARG A 151 6.75 -15.48 -1.91
CA ARG A 151 7.62 -15.08 -0.79
C ARG A 151 6.86 -14.96 0.54
N PRO A 152 5.64 -14.38 0.62
CA PRO A 152 4.91 -14.36 1.87
C PRO A 152 4.68 -15.75 2.47
N GLU A 153 4.19 -16.70 1.67
CA GLU A 153 3.96 -18.06 2.14
C GLU A 153 5.26 -18.78 2.51
N LYS A 154 6.36 -18.60 1.75
CA LYS A 154 7.69 -19.13 2.10
C LYS A 154 8.18 -18.62 3.47
N VAL A 155 7.95 -17.34 3.77
CA VAL A 155 8.32 -16.76 5.07
C VAL A 155 7.44 -17.33 6.19
N ILE A 156 6.15 -17.51 5.96
CA ILE A 156 5.26 -18.16 6.92
C ILE A 156 5.68 -19.62 7.17
N GLU A 157 6.03 -20.36 6.12
CA GLU A 157 6.57 -21.73 6.24
C GLU A 157 7.83 -21.77 7.10
N ASP A 158 8.77 -20.85 6.89
CA ASP A 158 10.00 -20.76 7.69
C ASP A 158 9.69 -20.47 9.17
N ILE A 159 8.86 -19.47 9.46
CA ILE A 159 8.49 -19.10 10.83
C ILE A 159 7.78 -20.27 11.52
N THR A 160 6.89 -20.97 10.82
CA THR A 160 6.14 -22.10 11.40
C THR A 160 6.97 -23.36 11.59
N LYS A 161 8.06 -23.53 10.84
CA LYS A 161 9.05 -24.60 11.04
C LYS A 161 10.01 -24.30 12.18
N ASN A 162 10.47 -23.06 12.27
CA ASN A 162 11.64 -22.71 13.10
C ASN A 162 11.33 -21.89 14.36
N ILE A 163 10.16 -21.25 14.45
CA ILE A 163 9.83 -20.31 15.53
C ILE A 163 8.55 -20.69 16.28
N SER A 164 7.40 -20.69 15.60
CA SER A 164 6.11 -20.97 16.25
C SER A 164 5.00 -21.28 15.26
N THR A 165 4.06 -22.13 15.67
CA THR A 165 2.78 -22.36 14.98
C THR A 165 1.62 -21.59 15.61
N ASP A 166 1.87 -20.74 16.59
CA ASP A 166 0.84 -19.82 17.09
C ASP A 166 0.68 -18.66 16.09
N PHE A 167 -0.56 -18.42 15.62
CA PHE A 167 -0.81 -17.42 14.59
C PHE A 167 -0.36 -16.01 14.98
N TYR A 168 -0.55 -15.59 16.23
CA TYR A 168 -0.18 -14.24 16.66
C TYR A 168 1.34 -14.06 16.70
N LYS A 169 2.07 -15.09 17.14
CA LYS A 169 3.55 -15.09 17.06
C LYS A 169 4.02 -15.09 15.62
N VAL A 170 3.38 -15.86 14.74
CA VAL A 170 3.70 -15.88 13.30
C VAL A 170 3.42 -14.52 12.67
N PHE A 171 2.28 -13.90 12.98
CA PHE A 171 1.91 -12.58 12.49
C PHE A 171 2.93 -11.52 12.90
N THR A 172 3.30 -11.50 14.18
CA THR A 172 4.31 -10.57 14.71
C THR A 172 5.66 -10.74 14.02
N GLU A 173 6.12 -11.99 13.87
CA GLU A 173 7.40 -12.27 13.25
C GLU A 173 7.39 -12.01 11.73
N PHE A 174 6.28 -12.28 11.06
CA PHE A 174 6.10 -11.94 9.66
C PHE A 174 6.21 -10.43 9.46
N TRP A 175 5.52 -9.64 10.30
CA TRP A 175 5.61 -8.18 10.25
C TRP A 175 7.03 -7.66 10.48
N ASN A 176 7.80 -8.29 11.38
CA ASN A 176 9.20 -7.93 11.60
C ASN A 176 10.06 -8.11 10.34
N ARG A 177 9.75 -9.10 9.49
CA ARG A 177 10.55 -9.47 8.30
C ARG A 177 10.05 -8.84 7.01
N GLU A 178 8.74 -8.73 6.87
CA GLU A 178 8.05 -8.55 5.59
C GLU A 178 6.93 -7.48 5.69
N SER A 179 7.09 -6.50 6.58
CA SER A 179 6.17 -5.36 6.75
C SER A 179 5.93 -4.56 5.46
N ILE A 180 6.83 -4.64 4.49
CA ILE A 180 6.66 -4.04 3.15
C ILE A 180 5.36 -4.49 2.43
N TYR A 181 4.77 -5.64 2.78
CA TYR A 181 3.50 -6.06 2.16
C TYR A 181 2.28 -5.31 2.68
N GLY A 182 2.34 -4.75 3.89
CA GLY A 182 1.18 -4.11 4.53
C GLY A 182 0.01 -5.06 4.79
N PHE A 183 0.26 -6.35 5.03
CA PHE A 183 -0.82 -7.32 5.24
C PHE A 183 -1.52 -7.10 6.59
N GLY A 184 -2.85 -6.94 6.53
CA GLY A 184 -3.71 -7.05 7.69
C GLY A 184 -3.79 -8.49 8.23
N ASP A 185 -4.31 -8.62 9.44
CA ASP A 185 -4.51 -9.89 10.14
C ASP A 185 -5.31 -10.91 9.30
N ILE A 186 -6.42 -10.51 8.69
CA ILE A 186 -7.27 -11.37 7.85
C ILE A 186 -6.51 -11.86 6.60
N GLN A 187 -5.76 -10.96 5.94
CA GLN A 187 -5.01 -11.30 4.73
C GLN A 187 -3.90 -12.29 5.06
N LEU A 188 -3.12 -12.03 6.11
CA LEU A 188 -2.06 -12.93 6.53
C LEU A 188 -2.60 -14.24 7.08
N LYS A 189 -3.73 -14.22 7.80
CA LYS A 189 -4.41 -15.42 8.30
C LYS A 189 -4.80 -16.36 7.16
N SER A 190 -5.32 -15.84 6.07
CA SER A 190 -5.64 -16.65 4.89
C SER A 190 -4.42 -17.34 4.28
N LEU A 191 -3.27 -16.66 4.22
CA LEU A 191 -2.00 -17.24 3.74
C LEU A 191 -1.48 -18.29 4.73
N TYR A 192 -1.55 -17.99 6.03
CA TYR A 192 -1.16 -18.89 7.10
C TYR A 192 -1.98 -20.18 7.09
N ASP A 193 -3.30 -20.10 7.00
CA ASP A 193 -4.17 -21.28 6.98
C ASP A 193 -3.88 -22.14 5.75
N LYS A 194 -3.62 -21.53 4.58
CA LYS A 194 -3.14 -22.24 3.38
C LYS A 194 -1.86 -23.00 3.65
N VAL A 195 -0.83 -22.35 4.22
CA VAL A 195 0.45 -23.00 4.56
C VAL A 195 0.25 -24.16 5.54
N MET A 196 -0.58 -23.98 6.56
CA MET A 196 -0.83 -25.01 7.58
C MET A 196 -1.64 -26.20 7.07
N LEU A 197 -2.46 -26.04 6.02
CA LEU A 197 -3.20 -27.12 5.37
C LEU A 197 -2.30 -28.06 4.55
N TYR A 198 -1.19 -27.56 4.01
CA TYR A 198 -0.25 -28.32 3.17
C TYR A 198 1.01 -28.77 3.92
N ARG A 199 1.03 -28.64 5.24
CA ARG A 199 2.11 -29.12 6.11
C ARG A 199 1.89 -30.58 6.51
#